data_AF-A0A800AJK0-F1
#
_entry.id   AF-A0A800AJK0-F1
#
_cell.length_a   1.000
_cell.length_b   1.000
_cell.length_c   1.000
_cell.angle_alpha   90.00
_cell.angle_beta   90.00
_cell.angle_gamma   90.00
#
_symmetry.space_group_name_H-M   'P 1'
#
loop_
_entity.id
_entity.type
_entity.pdbx_description
1 polymer ?
#
loop_
_entity_poly.entity_id
_entity_poly.type
_entity_poly.pdbx_seq_one_letter_code
_entity_poly.pdbx_strand_id
1 'polypeptide(L)'
;MKDLAEIGVSAVALTGGEPFLREDIFDIIEKIMECSMGLQINTNATLMTEEVAKKLSTLPRRPSIIVGLDGASSETHDQLRGEGTFEKTIRGLTILQKYGVPFKVFTVLTKYNCHEFEEILLLAKQVGAYQIDITFVVGTGRAHCYSPEFYFPNEERADIFEEVESLSHKYSGFVGGACLQQAQRVRASREGVDMYYPQSGKLFSCGAGVMGCTIQPKEI
;
A
#
# COMPACT_ATOMS: atom_id res chain seq x y z
N MET A 1 -17.51 13.63 8.87
CA MET A 1 -16.94 12.74 9.91
C MET A 1 -18.02 12.20 10.82
N LYS A 2 -18.85 13.05 11.43
CA LYS A 2 -20.02 12.59 12.21
C LYS A 2 -20.97 11.71 11.39
N ASP A 3 -21.33 12.14 10.19
CA ASP A 3 -22.18 11.34 9.29
C ASP A 3 -21.57 9.96 8.97
N LEU A 4 -20.23 9.88 8.82
CA LEU A 4 -19.53 8.61 8.60
C LEU A 4 -19.61 7.70 9.83
N ALA A 5 -19.48 8.28 11.02
CA ALA A 5 -19.63 7.54 12.27
C ALA A 5 -21.08 7.05 12.46
N GLU A 6 -22.08 7.89 12.11
CA GLU A 6 -23.50 7.56 12.21
C GLU A 6 -23.91 6.39 11.30
N ILE A 7 -23.34 6.30 10.10
CA ILE A 7 -23.56 5.16 9.19
C ILE A 7 -22.68 3.94 9.51
N GLY A 8 -21.91 3.98 10.60
CA GLY A 8 -21.16 2.83 11.12
C GLY A 8 -19.81 2.59 10.44
N VAL A 9 -19.17 3.60 9.83
CA VAL A 9 -17.81 3.47 9.31
C VAL A 9 -16.83 3.18 10.46
N SER A 10 -16.10 2.08 10.35
CA SER A 10 -15.15 1.64 11.38
C SER A 10 -13.71 2.15 11.15
N ALA A 11 -13.34 2.49 9.92
CA ALA A 11 -12.02 2.99 9.57
C ALA A 11 -12.04 3.88 8.33
N VAL A 12 -11.11 4.84 8.28
CA VAL A 12 -10.89 5.74 7.16
C VAL A 12 -9.45 5.59 6.68
N ALA A 13 -9.27 5.46 5.36
CA ALA A 13 -7.96 5.50 4.73
C ALA A 13 -7.75 6.86 4.04
N LEU A 14 -6.75 7.61 4.49
CA LEU A 14 -6.28 8.83 3.83
C LEU A 14 -5.29 8.42 2.74
N THR A 15 -5.68 8.66 1.49
CA THR A 15 -4.95 8.27 0.28
C THR A 15 -4.98 9.43 -0.72
N GLY A 16 -4.64 9.18 -1.99
CA GLY A 16 -4.70 10.15 -3.08
C GLY A 16 -3.39 10.16 -3.86
N GLY A 17 -2.82 11.35 -4.07
CA GLY A 17 -1.40 11.51 -4.38
C GLY A 17 -0.58 11.38 -3.09
N GLU A 18 -0.22 12.51 -2.49
CA GLU A 18 0.51 12.55 -1.21
C GLU A 18 -0.34 13.27 -0.14
N PRO A 19 -0.85 12.59 0.91
CA PRO A 19 -1.68 13.21 1.94
C PRO A 19 -1.03 14.41 2.64
N PHE A 20 0.29 14.38 2.85
CA PHE A 20 1.00 15.46 3.55
C PHE A 20 1.22 16.73 2.69
N LEU A 21 0.77 16.74 1.42
CA LEU A 21 0.65 17.99 0.65
C LEU A 21 -0.47 18.90 1.15
N ARG A 22 -1.45 18.34 1.88
CA ARG A 22 -2.64 19.04 2.31
C ARG A 22 -2.40 19.77 3.63
N GLU A 23 -2.63 21.07 3.67
CA GLU A 23 -2.33 21.92 4.84
C GLU A 23 -3.15 21.56 6.08
N ASP A 24 -4.43 21.21 5.93
CA ASP A 24 -5.35 20.83 7.00
C ASP A 24 -5.37 19.32 7.29
N ILE A 25 -4.32 18.57 6.89
CA ILE A 25 -4.30 17.10 7.04
C ILE A 25 -4.40 16.66 8.50
N PHE A 26 -3.77 17.38 9.43
CA PHE A 26 -3.81 17.03 10.85
C PHE A 26 -5.18 17.31 11.47
N ASP A 27 -5.89 18.37 11.05
CA ASP A 27 -7.26 18.65 11.49
C ASP A 27 -8.22 17.51 11.05
N ILE A 28 -7.98 16.94 9.87
CA ILE A 28 -8.75 15.79 9.36
C ILE A 28 -8.45 14.55 10.19
N ILE A 29 -7.16 14.28 10.47
CA ILE A 29 -6.71 13.16 11.30
C ILE A 29 -7.37 13.24 12.68
N GLU A 30 -7.34 14.41 13.32
CA GLU A 30 -7.95 14.63 14.63
C GLU A 30 -9.44 14.34 14.61
N LYS A 31 -10.19 14.87 13.63
CA LYS A 31 -11.64 14.60 13.51
C LYS A 31 -11.98 13.13 13.28
N ILE A 32 -11.14 12.38 12.56
CA ILE A 32 -11.31 10.91 12.40
C ILE A 32 -11.10 10.23 13.77
N MET A 33 -10.08 10.67 14.51
CA MET A 33 -9.77 10.12 15.82
C MET A 33 -10.81 10.47 16.89
N GLU A 34 -11.45 11.63 16.84
CA GLU A 34 -12.56 11.99 17.74
C GLU A 34 -13.77 11.07 17.54
N CYS A 35 -14.00 10.62 16.30
CA CYS A 35 -15.11 9.72 15.96
C CYS A 35 -14.81 8.24 16.28
N SER A 36 -13.74 7.92 17.01
CA SER A 36 -13.34 6.54 17.35
C SER A 36 -13.09 5.61 16.15
N MET A 37 -12.96 6.16 14.94
CA MET A 37 -12.65 5.39 13.74
C MET A 37 -11.17 5.00 13.70
N GLY A 38 -10.85 3.88 13.07
CA GLY A 38 -9.50 3.53 12.66
C GLY A 38 -8.98 4.48 11.60
N LEU A 39 -7.67 4.70 11.56
CA LEU A 39 -7.03 5.56 10.58
C LEU A 39 -5.89 4.83 9.89
N GLN A 40 -5.94 4.79 8.57
CA GLN A 40 -4.84 4.38 7.71
C GLN A 40 -4.37 5.59 6.88
N ILE A 41 -3.06 5.74 6.69
CA ILE A 41 -2.48 6.79 5.85
C ILE A 41 -1.56 6.12 4.83
N ASN A 42 -1.90 6.24 3.55
CA ASN A 42 -1.08 5.79 2.44
C ASN A 42 -0.28 6.98 1.90
N THR A 43 1.04 6.92 1.99
CA THR A 43 1.94 8.04 1.65
C THR A 43 3.11 7.54 0.80
N ASN A 44 3.71 8.41 0.00
CA ASN A 44 5.01 8.16 -0.63
C ASN A 44 6.18 8.61 0.27
N ALA A 45 5.90 9.17 1.45
CA ALA A 45 6.86 9.64 2.45
C ALA A 45 7.84 10.72 1.97
N THR A 46 7.71 11.25 0.75
CA THR A 46 8.65 12.23 0.19
C THR A 46 8.62 13.57 0.92
N LEU A 47 7.48 13.90 1.53
CA LEU A 47 7.24 15.11 2.35
C LEU A 47 7.33 14.86 3.85
N MET A 48 7.81 13.69 4.26
CA MET A 48 7.97 13.39 5.67
C MET A 48 9.10 14.24 6.26
N THR A 49 8.74 15.09 7.22
CA THR A 49 9.67 15.91 8.00
C THR A 49 9.70 15.44 9.46
N GLU A 50 10.70 15.90 10.22
CA GLU A 50 10.75 15.65 11.66
C GLU A 50 9.52 16.18 12.40
N GLU A 51 8.97 17.32 11.96
CA GLU A 51 7.74 17.87 12.53
C GLU A 51 6.53 16.96 12.27
N VAL A 52 6.35 16.51 11.02
CA VAL A 52 5.26 15.60 10.64
C VAL A 52 5.37 14.30 11.43
N ALA A 53 6.56 13.68 11.48
CA ALA A 53 6.78 12.44 12.19
C ALA A 53 6.59 12.58 13.71
N LYS A 54 7.01 13.71 14.29
CA LYS A 54 6.73 14.03 15.70
C LYS A 54 5.23 14.16 15.97
N LYS A 55 4.49 14.88 15.11
CA LYS A 55 3.03 14.98 15.25
C LYS A 55 2.39 13.58 15.21
N LEU A 56 2.77 12.75 14.23
CA LEU A 56 2.28 11.38 14.09
C LEU A 56 2.59 10.51 15.34
N SER A 57 3.78 10.64 15.93
CA SER A 57 4.19 9.85 17.09
C SER A 57 3.45 10.26 18.38
N THR A 58 2.96 11.50 18.45
CA THR A 58 2.21 12.04 19.60
C THR A 58 0.69 11.86 19.50
N LEU A 59 0.18 11.28 18.41
CA LEU A 59 -1.25 11.05 18.25
C LEU A 59 -1.80 10.11 19.35
N PRO A 60 -3.04 10.33 19.83
CA PRO A 60 -3.62 9.53 20.91
C PRO A 60 -3.83 8.06 20.52
N ARG A 61 -3.98 7.77 19.22
CA ARG A 61 -4.07 6.43 18.66
C ARG A 61 -3.15 6.34 17.46
N ARG A 62 -2.39 5.25 17.35
CA ARG A 62 -1.44 5.08 16.24
C ARG A 62 -2.19 4.82 14.92
N PRO A 63 -2.00 5.64 13.88
CA PRO A 63 -2.49 5.30 12.55
C PRO A 63 -1.71 4.13 11.96
N SER A 64 -2.34 3.40 11.03
CA SER A 64 -1.63 2.47 10.14
C SER A 64 -0.97 3.26 9.02
N ILE A 65 0.35 3.47 9.12
CA ILE A 65 1.13 4.12 8.05
C ILE A 65 1.56 3.06 7.03
N ILE A 66 1.24 3.31 5.77
CA ILE A 66 1.64 2.47 4.64
C ILE A 66 2.42 3.34 3.66
N VAL A 67 3.67 2.97 3.40
CA VAL A 67 4.57 3.73 2.54
C VAL A 67 4.84 2.98 1.25
N GLY A 68 4.65 3.64 0.12
CA GLY A 68 4.93 3.06 -1.19
C GLY A 68 6.43 2.97 -1.49
N LEU A 69 6.94 1.77 -1.80
CA LEU A 69 8.32 1.53 -2.22
C LEU A 69 8.32 0.49 -3.35
N ASP A 70 8.59 0.94 -4.58
CA ASP A 70 8.46 0.08 -5.77
C ASP A 70 9.81 -0.28 -6.43
N GLY A 71 10.93 -0.08 -5.76
CA GLY A 71 12.26 -0.44 -6.27
C GLY A 71 13.29 -0.48 -5.15
N ALA A 72 14.33 -1.30 -5.31
CA ALA A 72 15.46 -1.40 -4.38
C ALA A 72 16.53 -0.34 -4.67
N SER A 73 16.44 0.32 -5.83
CA SER A 73 17.33 1.37 -6.31
C SER A 73 16.54 2.61 -6.73
N SER A 74 17.23 3.74 -6.89
CA SER A 74 16.65 4.95 -7.47
C SER A 74 16.21 4.72 -8.92
N GLU A 75 16.99 3.97 -9.70
CA GLU A 75 16.65 3.64 -11.10
C GLU A 75 15.25 3.02 -11.22
N THR A 76 15.01 1.94 -10.47
CA THR A 76 13.75 1.19 -10.54
C THR A 76 12.60 1.93 -9.87
N HIS A 77 12.83 2.53 -8.70
CA HIS A 77 11.78 3.23 -7.96
C HIS A 77 11.35 4.52 -8.66
N ASP A 78 12.30 5.33 -9.11
CA ASP A 78 12.01 6.63 -9.73
C ASP A 78 11.35 6.45 -11.09
N GLN A 79 11.65 5.38 -11.82
CA GLN A 79 10.96 5.03 -13.06
C GLN A 79 9.44 4.85 -12.85
N LEU A 80 9.03 4.33 -11.69
CA LEU A 80 7.62 4.05 -11.37
C LEU A 80 6.92 5.21 -10.65
N ARG A 81 7.66 6.02 -9.88
CA ARG A 81 7.10 7.03 -8.97
C ARG A 81 7.49 8.47 -9.28
N GLY A 82 8.45 8.68 -10.17
CA GLY A 82 8.98 9.97 -10.57
C GLY A 82 10.42 10.20 -10.09
N GLU A 83 11.15 11.04 -10.82
CA GLU A 83 12.57 11.33 -10.58
C GLU A 83 12.85 11.87 -9.16
N GLY A 84 13.88 11.32 -8.51
CA GLY A 84 14.34 11.71 -7.18
C GLY A 84 13.38 11.38 -6.05
N THR A 85 12.43 10.45 -6.26
CA THR A 85 11.47 10.05 -5.22
C THR A 85 12.04 8.99 -4.28
N PHE A 86 12.95 8.13 -4.76
CA PHE A 86 13.58 7.09 -3.95
C PHE A 86 14.31 7.67 -2.74
N GLU A 87 15.26 8.58 -2.95
CA GLU A 87 16.03 9.18 -1.85
C GLU A 87 15.13 9.91 -0.84
N LYS A 88 14.12 10.63 -1.34
CA LYS A 88 13.13 11.32 -0.49
C LYS A 88 12.31 10.33 0.33
N THR A 89 11.90 9.22 -0.28
CA THR A 89 11.16 8.13 0.37
C THR A 89 12.01 7.48 1.45
N ILE A 90 13.24 7.08 1.15
CA ILE A 90 14.17 6.47 2.12
C ILE A 90 14.47 7.41 3.29
N ARG A 91 14.68 8.71 3.01
CA ARG A 91 14.80 9.73 4.06
C ARG A 91 13.54 9.79 4.92
N GLY A 92 12.36 9.78 4.31
CA GLY A 92 11.09 9.81 5.04
C GLY A 92 10.89 8.59 5.94
N LEU A 93 11.22 7.39 5.43
CA LEU A 93 11.19 6.15 6.21
C LEU A 93 12.16 6.20 7.40
N THR A 94 13.37 6.72 7.19
CA THR A 94 14.36 6.91 8.26
C THR A 94 13.85 7.88 9.34
N ILE A 95 13.16 8.95 8.94
CA ILE A 95 12.54 9.89 9.89
C ILE A 95 11.40 9.20 10.67
N LEU A 96 10.53 8.43 10.02
CA LEU A 96 9.47 7.68 10.73
C LEU A 96 10.06 6.73 11.77
N GLN A 97 11.12 6.01 11.39
CA GLN A 97 11.85 5.10 12.28
C GLN A 97 12.46 5.85 13.47
N LYS A 98 13.13 6.99 13.23
CA LYS A 98 13.73 7.84 14.27
C LYS A 98 12.71 8.29 15.33
N TYR A 99 11.48 8.59 14.91
CA TYR A 99 10.40 9.03 15.80
C TYR A 99 9.53 7.89 16.34
N GLY A 100 9.89 6.63 16.08
CA GLY A 100 9.17 5.46 16.57
C GLY A 100 7.76 5.30 15.99
N VAL A 101 7.52 5.86 14.81
CA VAL A 101 6.25 5.72 14.06
C VAL A 101 6.31 4.43 13.26
N PRO A 102 5.50 3.40 13.60
CA PRO A 102 5.54 2.12 12.92
C PRO A 102 4.88 2.25 11.54
N PHE A 103 5.52 1.68 10.53
CA PHE A 103 5.00 1.69 9.16
C PHE A 103 5.17 0.34 8.47
N LYS A 104 4.31 0.11 7.49
CA LYS A 104 4.46 -0.95 6.49
C LYS A 104 5.01 -0.37 5.21
N VAL A 105 5.67 -1.21 4.43
CA VAL A 105 5.93 -0.93 3.02
C VAL A 105 4.85 -1.58 2.17
N PHE A 106 4.46 -0.92 1.09
CA PHE A 106 3.57 -1.46 0.08
C PHE A 106 4.21 -1.36 -1.29
N THR A 107 4.22 -2.47 -2.02
CA THR A 107 4.87 -2.57 -3.33
C THR A 107 3.86 -3.06 -4.37
N VAL A 108 3.81 -2.37 -5.50
CA VAL A 108 3.09 -2.85 -6.69
C VAL A 108 4.10 -3.50 -7.63
N LEU A 109 3.97 -4.82 -7.82
CA LEU A 109 4.82 -5.54 -8.76
C LEU A 109 4.40 -5.28 -10.20
N THR A 110 5.41 -4.99 -11.02
CA THR A 110 5.37 -4.73 -12.46
C THR A 110 6.55 -5.44 -13.12
N LYS A 111 6.57 -5.53 -14.45
CA LYS A 111 7.71 -6.08 -15.19
C LYS A 111 9.03 -5.35 -14.90
N TYR A 112 8.97 -4.11 -14.42
CA TYR A 112 10.14 -3.29 -14.12
C TYR A 112 10.78 -3.58 -12.77
N ASN A 113 10.06 -4.15 -11.80
CA ASN A 113 10.58 -4.30 -10.43
C ASN A 113 10.42 -5.70 -9.84
N CYS A 114 9.72 -6.62 -10.50
CA CYS A 114 9.49 -7.97 -9.96
C CYS A 114 10.77 -8.75 -9.70
N HIS A 115 11.81 -8.51 -10.50
CA HIS A 115 13.11 -9.14 -10.36
C HIS A 115 13.92 -8.62 -9.16
N GLU A 116 13.52 -7.49 -8.55
CA GLU A 116 14.15 -6.92 -7.35
C GLU A 116 13.34 -7.19 -6.08
N PHE A 117 12.35 -8.09 -6.13
CA PHE A 117 11.38 -8.19 -5.04
C PHE A 117 12.04 -8.58 -3.70
N GLU A 118 12.99 -9.51 -3.70
CA GLU A 118 13.72 -9.88 -2.48
C GLU A 118 14.54 -8.69 -1.95
N GLU A 119 15.18 -7.93 -2.83
CA GLU A 119 15.95 -6.73 -2.48
C GLU A 119 15.06 -5.62 -1.91
N ILE A 120 13.88 -5.39 -2.48
CA ILE A 120 12.87 -4.44 -1.96
C ILE A 120 12.44 -4.87 -0.56
N LEU A 121 12.19 -6.16 -0.35
CA LEU A 121 11.83 -6.73 0.96
C LEU A 121 12.96 -6.51 1.97
N LEU A 122 14.20 -6.81 1.61
CA LEU A 122 15.37 -6.61 2.47
C LEU A 122 15.57 -5.12 2.80
N LEU A 123 15.41 -4.24 1.82
CA LEU A 123 15.46 -2.80 2.01
C LEU A 123 14.36 -2.32 2.96
N ALA A 124 13.12 -2.77 2.77
CA ALA A 124 12.01 -2.45 3.66
C ALA A 124 12.31 -2.86 5.12
N LYS A 125 12.92 -4.03 5.31
CA LYS A 125 13.35 -4.49 6.64
C LYS A 125 14.48 -3.62 7.20
N GLN A 126 15.47 -3.27 6.38
CA GLN A 126 16.61 -2.44 6.76
C GLN A 126 16.18 -1.04 7.22
N VAL A 127 15.21 -0.42 6.54
CA VAL A 127 14.69 0.91 6.92
C VAL A 127 13.74 0.86 8.12
N GLY A 128 13.39 -0.33 8.60
CA GLY A 128 12.62 -0.53 9.84
C GLY A 128 11.13 -0.73 9.66
N ALA A 129 10.67 -1.11 8.46
CA ALA A 129 9.29 -1.55 8.28
C ALA A 129 9.00 -2.77 9.16
N TYR A 130 7.78 -2.89 9.68
CA TYR A 130 7.37 -4.10 10.41
C TYR A 130 6.70 -5.15 9.53
N GLN A 131 6.26 -4.75 8.33
CA GLN A 131 5.64 -5.63 7.34
C GLN A 131 5.80 -5.03 5.94
N ILE A 132 5.85 -5.88 4.93
CA ILE A 132 5.71 -5.51 3.51
C ILE A 132 4.45 -6.17 2.93
N ASP A 133 3.62 -5.38 2.26
CA ASP A 133 2.45 -5.84 1.50
C ASP A 133 2.72 -5.68 0.01
N ILE A 134 2.26 -6.65 -0.79
CA ILE A 134 2.52 -6.69 -2.22
C ILE A 134 1.21 -6.89 -2.98
N THR A 135 1.09 -6.21 -4.11
CA THR A 135 -0.01 -6.41 -5.05
C THR A 135 0.49 -6.34 -6.48
N PHE A 136 -0.36 -6.74 -7.42
CA PHE A 136 -0.17 -6.54 -8.84
C PHE A 136 -0.96 -5.33 -9.32
N VAL A 137 -0.58 -4.80 -10.48
CA VAL A 137 -1.33 -3.74 -11.17
C VAL A 137 -2.76 -4.21 -11.45
N VAL A 138 -3.73 -3.44 -10.97
CA VAL A 138 -5.15 -3.63 -11.29
C VAL A 138 -5.52 -2.66 -12.40
N GLY A 139 -6.04 -3.19 -13.52
CA GLY A 139 -6.34 -2.42 -14.74
C GLY A 139 -7.57 -1.52 -14.65
N THR A 140 -7.57 -0.61 -13.68
CA THR A 140 -8.65 0.33 -13.39
C THR A 140 -8.13 1.77 -13.30
N GLY A 141 -8.99 2.77 -13.48
CA GLY A 141 -8.60 4.18 -13.43
C GLY A 141 -7.52 4.53 -14.45
N ARG A 142 -6.47 5.27 -14.05
CA ARG A 142 -5.34 5.61 -14.94
C ARG A 142 -4.58 4.38 -15.45
N ALA A 143 -4.61 3.27 -14.70
CA ALA A 143 -3.96 2.05 -15.14
C ALA A 143 -4.61 1.44 -16.37
N HIS A 144 -5.90 1.69 -16.60
CA HIS A 144 -6.58 1.27 -17.82
C HIS A 144 -5.90 1.82 -19.09
N CYS A 145 -5.28 2.99 -18.99
CA CYS A 145 -4.57 3.64 -20.09
C CYS A 145 -3.07 3.29 -20.14
N TYR A 146 -2.54 2.55 -19.16
CA TYR A 146 -1.15 2.10 -19.20
C TYR A 146 -1.01 0.92 -20.16
N SER A 147 0.13 0.92 -20.85
CA SER A 147 0.46 -0.06 -21.87
C SER A 147 0.57 -1.49 -21.29
N PRO A 148 0.31 -2.54 -22.09
CA PRO A 148 0.44 -3.94 -21.68
C PRO A 148 1.77 -4.29 -20.99
N GLU A 149 2.83 -3.51 -21.18
CA GLU A 149 4.13 -3.70 -20.52
C GLU A 149 4.11 -3.65 -18.98
N PHE A 150 3.15 -2.96 -18.36
CA PHE A 150 3.00 -2.96 -16.90
C PHE A 150 2.28 -4.20 -16.37
N TYR A 151 1.66 -4.98 -17.25
CA TYR A 151 0.85 -6.13 -16.91
C TYR A 151 1.59 -7.42 -17.22
N PHE A 152 1.61 -8.32 -16.26
CA PHE A 152 1.96 -9.70 -16.51
C PHE A 152 0.79 -10.42 -17.19
N PRO A 153 1.02 -11.18 -18.27
CA PRO A 153 0.13 -12.24 -18.71
C PRO A 153 -0.17 -13.22 -17.58
N ASN A 154 -1.32 -13.90 -17.63
CA ASN A 154 -1.74 -14.81 -16.54
C ASN A 154 -0.73 -15.92 -16.24
N GLU A 155 0.01 -16.40 -17.24
CA GLU A 155 1.04 -17.42 -17.06
C GLU A 155 2.25 -16.88 -16.27
N GLU A 156 2.82 -15.75 -16.71
CA GLU A 156 3.94 -15.06 -16.02
C GLU A 156 3.59 -14.67 -14.58
N ARG A 157 2.33 -14.32 -14.30
CA ARG A 157 1.89 -13.98 -12.94
C ARG A 157 2.15 -15.10 -11.96
N ALA A 158 1.87 -16.34 -12.34
CA ALA A 158 1.91 -17.42 -11.36
C ALA A 158 3.33 -17.85 -10.99
N ASP A 159 4.30 -17.71 -11.89
CA ASP A 159 5.70 -17.97 -11.57
C ASP A 159 6.20 -16.93 -10.54
N ILE A 160 5.81 -15.67 -10.71
CA ILE A 160 6.07 -14.60 -9.73
C ILE A 160 5.36 -14.89 -8.41
N PHE A 161 4.13 -15.39 -8.45
CA PHE A 161 3.41 -15.76 -7.22
C PHE A 161 4.08 -16.92 -6.46
N GLU A 162 4.66 -17.90 -7.16
CA GLU A 162 5.43 -18.98 -6.54
C GLU A 162 6.69 -18.45 -5.86
N GLU A 163 7.40 -17.53 -6.51
CA GLU A 163 8.56 -16.85 -5.93
C GLU A 163 8.16 -16.03 -4.69
N VAL A 164 7.09 -15.23 -4.79
CA VAL A 164 6.60 -14.42 -3.68
C VAL A 164 6.13 -15.28 -2.51
N GLU A 165 5.48 -16.43 -2.77
CA GLU A 165 5.11 -17.37 -1.72
C GLU A 165 6.35 -17.99 -1.06
N SER A 166 7.34 -18.44 -1.84
CA SER A 166 8.62 -18.94 -1.32
C SER A 166 9.30 -17.92 -0.41
N LEU A 167 9.37 -16.66 -0.85
CA LEU A 167 9.93 -15.57 -0.05
C LEU A 167 9.08 -15.26 1.17
N SER A 168 7.75 -15.37 1.09
CA SER A 168 6.88 -15.20 2.27
C SER A 168 7.13 -16.26 3.34
N HIS A 169 7.48 -17.49 2.95
CA HIS A 169 7.87 -18.55 3.88
C HIS A 169 9.26 -18.27 4.47
N LYS A 170 10.22 -17.86 3.63
CA LYS A 170 11.57 -17.47 4.05
C LYS A 170 11.56 -16.31 5.05
N TYR A 171 10.67 -15.33 4.83
CA TYR A 171 10.50 -14.13 5.65
C TYR A 171 9.15 -14.16 6.39
N SER A 172 8.85 -15.30 7.03
CA SER A 172 7.60 -15.51 7.76
C SER A 172 7.34 -14.40 8.79
N GLY A 173 6.09 -13.90 8.80
CA GLY A 173 5.65 -12.80 9.66
C GLY A 173 6.01 -11.39 9.17
N PHE A 174 6.82 -11.26 8.10
CA PHE A 174 7.16 -9.97 7.51
C PHE A 174 6.41 -9.70 6.20
N VAL A 175 6.19 -10.72 5.37
CA VAL A 175 5.35 -10.59 4.17
C VAL A 175 3.88 -10.71 4.55
N GLY A 176 3.08 -9.71 4.21
CA GLY A 176 1.68 -9.64 4.61
C GLY A 176 0.74 -10.59 3.86
N GLY A 177 -0.30 -11.04 4.56
CA GLY A 177 -1.20 -12.10 4.09
C GLY A 177 -2.09 -11.75 2.90
N ALA A 178 -2.30 -10.46 2.58
CA ALA A 178 -3.08 -10.06 1.41
C ALA A 178 -2.42 -10.51 0.10
N CYS A 179 -1.09 -10.55 0.06
CA CYS A 179 -0.32 -11.04 -1.07
C CYS A 179 -0.48 -12.56 -1.24
N LEU A 180 -0.32 -13.31 -0.15
CA LEU A 180 -0.52 -14.77 -0.14
C LEU A 180 -1.92 -15.16 -0.61
N GLN A 181 -2.94 -14.39 -0.21
CA GLN A 181 -4.29 -14.60 -0.68
C GLN A 181 -4.42 -14.41 -2.19
N GLN A 182 -3.69 -13.47 -2.81
CA GLN A 182 -3.68 -13.28 -4.27
C GLN A 182 -2.95 -14.43 -4.98
N ALA A 183 -1.81 -14.88 -4.43
CA ALA A 183 -1.06 -16.03 -4.95
C ALA A 183 -1.91 -17.31 -5.00
N GLN A 184 -2.64 -17.56 -3.91
CA GLN A 184 -3.59 -18.66 -3.82
C GLN A 184 -4.69 -18.59 -4.89
N ARG A 185 -5.13 -17.38 -5.30
CA ARG A 185 -6.17 -17.25 -6.34
C ARG A 185 -5.66 -17.60 -7.72
N VAL A 186 -4.42 -17.23 -8.03
CA VAL A 186 -3.85 -17.52 -9.36
C VAL A 186 -3.55 -19.01 -9.52
N ARG A 187 -3.16 -19.69 -8.43
CA ARG A 187 -3.13 -21.16 -8.42
C ARG A 187 -4.52 -21.75 -8.66
N ALA A 188 -5.53 -21.30 -7.93
CA ALA A 188 -6.91 -21.77 -8.10
C ALA A 188 -7.43 -21.50 -9.53
N SER A 189 -7.06 -20.38 -10.16
CA SER A 189 -7.46 -20.09 -11.54
C SER A 189 -6.74 -20.97 -12.57
N ARG A 190 -5.47 -21.38 -12.33
CA ARG A 190 -4.79 -22.42 -13.13
C ARG A 190 -5.51 -23.77 -13.03
N GLU A 191 -6.20 -24.04 -11.92
CA GLU A 191 -7.03 -25.23 -11.71
C GLU A 191 -8.48 -25.08 -12.25
N GLY A 192 -8.78 -23.98 -12.95
CA GLY A 192 -10.10 -23.72 -13.53
C GLY A 192 -11.15 -23.19 -12.55
N VAL A 193 -10.73 -22.69 -11.38
CA VAL A 193 -11.62 -22.08 -10.38
C VAL A 193 -11.69 -20.57 -10.61
N ASP A 194 -12.84 -20.08 -11.09
CA ASP A 194 -13.09 -18.64 -11.21
C ASP A 194 -13.28 -18.02 -9.81
N MET A 195 -12.29 -17.26 -9.36
CA MET A 195 -12.23 -16.71 -8.00
C MET A 195 -12.61 -15.23 -7.90
N TYR A 196 -12.87 -14.54 -9.01
CA TYR A 196 -13.45 -13.18 -8.92
C TYR A 196 -14.89 -13.23 -8.43
N TYR A 197 -15.58 -14.35 -8.67
CA TYR A 197 -16.89 -14.68 -8.13
C TYR A 197 -16.83 -16.01 -7.38
N PRO A 198 -16.63 -16.02 -6.05
CA PRO A 198 -16.74 -17.25 -5.29
C PRO A 198 -18.12 -17.87 -5.51
N GLN A 199 -18.19 -19.18 -5.77
CA GLN A 199 -19.45 -19.93 -5.84
C GLN A 199 -20.30 -19.82 -4.56
N SER A 200 -19.70 -19.33 -3.46
CA SER A 200 -20.34 -19.04 -2.18
C SER A 200 -21.13 -17.72 -2.13
N GLY A 201 -21.14 -16.92 -3.21
CA GLY A 201 -21.87 -15.65 -3.28
C GLY A 201 -21.30 -14.52 -2.42
N LYS A 202 -20.14 -14.71 -1.78
CA LYS A 202 -19.44 -13.66 -1.01
C LYS A 202 -18.30 -13.11 -1.84
N LEU A 203 -18.39 -11.85 -2.29
CA LEU A 203 -17.27 -11.15 -2.94
C LEU A 203 -16.08 -11.08 -1.97
N PHE A 204 -14.96 -11.70 -2.34
CA PHE A 204 -13.66 -11.46 -1.73
C PHE A 204 -12.76 -10.65 -2.69
N SER A 205 -13.28 -9.58 -3.28
CA SER A 205 -12.46 -8.60 -3.99
C SER A 205 -11.78 -7.65 -2.99
N CYS A 206 -10.79 -6.90 -3.45
CA CYS A 206 -10.41 -5.64 -2.79
C CYS A 206 -11.70 -4.90 -2.41
N GLY A 207 -11.88 -4.60 -1.12
CA GLY A 207 -13.13 -4.03 -0.57
C GLY A 207 -13.48 -2.64 -1.11
N ALA A 208 -12.59 -2.05 -1.92
CA ALA A 208 -12.79 -0.78 -2.60
C ALA A 208 -14.07 -0.69 -3.45
N GLY A 209 -14.73 -1.82 -3.76
CA GLY A 209 -15.98 -1.86 -4.54
C GLY A 209 -17.24 -2.34 -3.81
N VAL A 210 -17.18 -2.79 -2.55
CA VAL A 210 -18.37 -3.34 -1.86
C VAL A 210 -18.90 -2.37 -0.79
N MET A 211 -18.01 -1.63 -0.11
CA MET A 211 -18.34 -0.54 0.81
C MET A 211 -17.18 0.49 0.79
N GLY A 212 -17.02 1.21 -0.31
CA GLY A 212 -15.99 2.23 -0.47
C GLY A 212 -16.64 3.56 -0.86
N CYS A 213 -16.37 4.63 -0.10
CA CYS A 213 -16.69 5.99 -0.50
C CYS A 213 -15.38 6.76 -0.68
N THR A 214 -15.10 7.20 -1.90
CA THR A 214 -13.94 8.06 -2.18
C THR A 214 -14.41 9.51 -2.20
N ILE A 215 -13.90 10.31 -1.28
CA ILE A 215 -14.13 11.76 -1.25
C ILE A 215 -12.88 12.42 -1.82
N GLN A 216 -13.03 13.06 -2.99
CA GLN A 216 -11.96 13.84 -3.60
C GLN A 216 -11.99 15.29 -3.10
N PRO A 217 -10.83 15.98 -3.02
CA PRO A 217 -10.82 17.42 -2.77
C PRO A 217 -11.63 18.16 -3.85
N LYS A 218 -12.31 19.26 -3.47
CA LYS A 218 -12.90 20.18 -4.46
C LYS A 218 -11.78 20.72 -5.32
N GLU A 219 -11.95 20.67 -6.64
CA GLU A 219 -11.07 21.34 -7.59
C GLU A 219 -10.97 22.82 -7.21
N ILE A 220 -9.74 23.35 -7.17
CA ILE A 220 -9.44 24.77 -6.95
C ILE A 220 -9.44 25.47 -8.31
#